data_AF-A0A2W5ZCF4-F1
#
_entry.id   AF-A0A2W5ZCF4-F1
#
_cell.length_a   1.000
_cell.length_b   1.000
_cell.length_c   1.000
_cell.angle_alpha   90.00
_cell.angle_beta   90.00
_cell.angle_gamma   90.00
#
_symmetry.space_group_name_H-M   'P 1'
#
loop_
_entity.id
_entity.type
_entity.pdbx_description
1 polymer ?
#
loop_
_entity_poly.entity_id
_entity_poly.type
_entity_poly.pdbx_seq_one_letter_code
_entity_poly.pdbx_strand_id
1 'polypeptide(L)'
;MARRVLPFAVAGALMSALAGCSNYERPRRPAWRGEAEAACLAQKLIHVTAYVQPAREIDGPGICGLTWPFKVSALLDGAVRFNSVYTLDCPMIAALNAWLGEIVQPAARARFGQEVAEIDSMGAYSCRTMNNQPGGRISEHGFGNAFDIGGFRLADGREISIVRDWTRGDDQTRAFLQDVHAGACGQFTTVLGPGANIFHYNHIHVDLALHGNTSAGPRRICRPLLPSTTPEPPRDGLPNPPEIEEDVDIAQAGHPPGDTLAVHVGPGPAPPARIPDVYFAAAARVPSARAYAPVPPEPVRGSLREDGAFVPEGRPSDWDLPPSSPGR
;
A
#
# COMPACT_ATOMS: atom_id res chain seq x y z
N MET A 1 -25.21 22.20 63.21
CA MET A 1 -24.98 21.08 62.27
C MET A 1 -24.25 21.48 60.97
N ALA A 2 -24.13 22.77 60.62
CA ALA A 2 -23.49 23.21 59.37
C ALA A 2 -21.96 23.08 59.29
N ARG A 3 -21.25 22.99 60.42
CA ARG A 3 -19.76 22.94 60.47
C ARG A 3 -19.14 21.60 60.03
N ARG A 4 -19.94 20.52 59.92
CA ARG A 4 -19.44 19.19 59.50
C ARG A 4 -19.58 18.91 58.01
N VAL A 5 -20.29 19.75 57.26
CA VAL A 5 -20.57 19.54 55.82
C VAL A 5 -19.48 20.18 54.93
N LEU A 6 -18.85 21.25 55.41
CA LEU A 6 -17.80 21.98 54.72
C LEU A 6 -16.59 21.12 54.28
N PRO A 7 -16.02 20.21 55.11
CA PRO A 7 -14.89 19.40 54.67
C PRO A 7 -15.26 18.40 53.58
N PHE A 8 -16.49 17.88 53.56
CA PHE A 8 -16.96 16.96 52.51
C PHE A 8 -17.26 17.69 51.20
N ALA A 9 -17.78 18.93 51.26
CA ALA A 9 -17.98 19.76 50.07
C ALA A 9 -16.64 20.17 49.43
N VAL A 10 -15.64 20.51 50.24
CA VAL A 10 -14.28 20.84 49.76
C VAL A 10 -13.60 19.60 49.16
N ALA A 11 -13.71 18.43 49.80
CA ALA A 11 -13.16 17.18 49.27
C ALA A 11 -13.84 16.75 47.96
N GLY A 12 -15.17 16.91 47.85
CA GLY A 12 -15.91 16.66 46.61
C GLY A 12 -15.50 17.61 45.49
N ALA A 13 -15.32 18.90 45.77
CA ALA A 13 -14.84 19.87 44.79
C ALA A 13 -13.40 19.58 44.34
N LEU A 14 -12.51 19.17 45.25
CA LEU A 14 -11.14 18.76 44.90
C LEU A 14 -11.10 17.50 44.02
N MET A 15 -11.91 16.48 44.33
CA MET A 15 -11.98 15.27 43.48
C MET A 15 -12.61 15.54 42.11
N SER A 16 -13.59 16.45 42.03
CA SER A 16 -14.18 16.91 40.77
C SER A 16 -13.18 17.67 39.89
N ALA A 17 -12.33 18.50 40.52
CA ALA A 17 -11.26 19.23 39.84
C ALA A 17 -10.13 18.31 39.35
N LEU A 18 -9.82 17.24 40.10
CA LEU A 18 -8.81 16.24 39.69
C LEU A 18 -9.33 15.30 38.58
N ALA A 19 -10.64 15.05 38.50
CA ALA A 19 -11.24 14.27 37.42
C ALA A 19 -11.26 15.00 36.06
N GLY A 20 -11.12 16.34 36.06
CA GLY A 20 -11.12 17.19 34.87
C GLY A 20 -9.79 17.24 34.10
N CYS A 21 -8.70 16.67 34.63
CA CYS A 21 -7.36 16.68 34.02
C CYS A 21 -6.95 15.31 33.45
N SER A 22 -7.91 14.44 33.12
CA SER A 22 -7.59 13.25 32.33
C SER A 22 -7.47 13.67 30.86
N ASN A 23 -6.25 14.02 30.44
CA ASN A 23 -5.86 14.18 29.03
C ASN A 23 -5.95 12.81 28.33
N TYR A 24 -7.16 12.32 28.11
CA TYR A 24 -7.41 11.29 27.10
C TYR A 24 -7.28 11.96 25.74
N GLU A 25 -6.04 12.19 25.30
CA GLU A 25 -5.78 12.42 23.89
C GLU A 25 -6.30 11.22 23.13
N ARG A 26 -7.42 11.41 22.42
CA ARG A 26 -7.92 10.39 21.50
C ARG A 26 -6.77 10.07 20.53
N PRO A 27 -6.45 8.78 20.31
CA PRO A 27 -5.49 8.40 19.29
C PRO A 27 -5.83 9.13 17.99
N ARG A 28 -4.85 9.78 17.36
CA ARG A 28 -5.03 10.49 16.10
C ARG A 28 -4.36 9.74 14.97
N ARG A 29 -4.98 9.76 13.79
CA ARG A 29 -4.37 9.29 12.55
C ARG A 29 -3.07 10.08 12.31
N PRO A 30 -1.92 9.41 12.05
CA PRO A 30 -0.67 10.11 11.77
C PRO A 30 -0.80 11.08 10.59
N ALA A 31 -0.31 12.31 10.74
CA ALA A 31 -0.48 13.40 9.78
C ALA A 31 0.07 13.08 8.39
N TRP A 32 1.18 12.33 8.34
CA TRP A 32 1.83 11.94 7.09
C TRP A 32 0.85 11.27 6.11
N ARG A 33 -0.14 10.52 6.56
CA ARG A 33 -1.10 9.88 5.65
C ARG A 33 -1.85 10.91 4.80
N GLY A 34 -2.40 11.94 5.43
CA GLY A 34 -3.07 13.02 4.72
C GLY A 34 -2.11 13.83 3.84
N GLU A 35 -0.87 14.03 4.29
CA GLU A 35 0.18 14.66 3.48
C GLU A 35 0.51 13.83 2.22
N ALA A 36 0.49 12.49 2.34
CA ALA A 36 0.73 11.58 1.22
C ALA A 36 -0.38 11.63 0.19
N GLU A 37 -1.63 11.59 0.66
CA GLU A 37 -2.81 11.75 -0.18
C GLU A 37 -2.74 13.09 -0.94
N ALA A 38 -2.47 14.19 -0.23
CA ALA A 38 -2.39 15.52 -0.82
C ALA A 38 -1.24 15.66 -1.84
N ALA A 39 -0.06 15.12 -1.53
CA ALA A 39 1.09 15.16 -2.43
C ALA A 39 0.84 14.37 -3.72
N CYS A 40 0.25 13.18 -3.62
CA CYS A 40 -0.11 12.36 -4.76
C CYS A 40 -1.10 13.07 -5.70
N LEU A 41 -2.12 13.71 -5.13
CA LEU A 41 -3.11 14.49 -5.90
C LEU A 41 -2.49 15.73 -6.55
N ALA A 42 -1.62 16.45 -5.82
CA ALA A 42 -0.92 17.63 -6.34
C ALA A 42 -0.01 17.29 -7.53
N GLN A 43 0.64 16.13 -7.47
CA GLN A 43 1.49 15.60 -8.55
C GLN A 43 0.68 14.97 -9.69
N LYS A 44 -0.63 14.79 -9.54
CA LYS A 44 -1.52 14.15 -10.52
C LYS A 44 -1.04 12.75 -10.91
N LEU A 45 -0.58 11.96 -9.93
CA LEU A 45 -0.08 10.60 -10.17
C LEU A 45 -1.19 9.61 -10.59
N ILE A 46 -2.45 10.00 -10.42
CA ILE A 46 -3.61 9.24 -10.88
C ILE A 46 -4.55 10.15 -11.67
N HIS A 47 -5.36 9.53 -12.52
CA HIS A 47 -6.45 10.18 -13.24
C HIS A 47 -7.79 9.64 -12.77
N VAL A 48 -8.77 10.52 -12.63
CA VAL A 48 -10.16 10.11 -12.42
C VAL A 48 -10.71 9.54 -13.72
N THR A 49 -11.24 8.32 -13.66
CA THR A 49 -11.80 7.61 -14.82
C THR A 49 -13.11 6.92 -14.41
N ALA A 50 -13.72 6.19 -15.35
CA ALA A 50 -14.85 5.32 -15.01
C ALA A 50 -14.49 4.25 -13.97
N TYR A 51 -13.21 3.87 -13.89
CA TYR A 51 -12.70 2.81 -13.01
C TYR A 51 -12.09 3.31 -11.71
N VAL A 52 -11.63 4.56 -11.66
CA VAL A 52 -11.04 5.22 -10.48
C VAL A 52 -11.86 6.47 -10.18
N GLN A 53 -12.80 6.36 -9.24
CA GLN A 53 -13.76 7.41 -8.93
C GLN A 53 -13.54 7.94 -7.52
N PRO A 54 -13.58 9.27 -7.29
CA PRO A 54 -13.48 9.82 -5.94
C PRO A 54 -14.67 9.38 -5.07
N ALA A 55 -14.41 9.20 -3.78
CA ALA A 55 -15.41 8.87 -2.77
C ALA A 55 -15.41 9.90 -1.64
N ARG A 56 -16.43 9.85 -0.79
CA ARG A 56 -16.51 10.70 0.41
C ARG A 56 -15.44 10.29 1.41
N GLU A 57 -14.84 11.28 2.09
CA GLU A 57 -13.96 11.07 3.23
C GLU A 57 -14.52 10.02 4.19
N ILE A 58 -13.62 9.18 4.69
CA ILE A 58 -13.97 8.13 5.65
C ILE A 58 -13.34 8.51 6.98
N ASP A 59 -14.18 8.86 7.95
CA ASP A 59 -13.82 9.01 9.36
C ASP A 59 -14.30 7.75 10.11
N GLY A 60 -13.42 6.76 10.21
CA GLY A 60 -13.74 5.42 10.72
C GLY A 60 -13.52 5.27 12.23
N PRO A 61 -13.77 4.07 12.77
CA PRO A 61 -13.52 3.80 14.18
C PRO A 61 -12.06 4.03 14.58
N GLY A 62 -11.84 4.70 15.72
CA GLY A 62 -10.50 4.97 16.24
C GLY A 62 -9.72 5.94 15.36
N ILE A 63 -8.64 5.45 14.74
CA ILE A 63 -7.78 6.25 13.84
C ILE A 63 -7.95 5.90 12.37
N CYS A 64 -8.78 4.91 12.03
CA CYS A 64 -8.98 4.49 10.66
C CYS A 64 -9.63 5.59 9.83
N GLY A 65 -9.25 5.71 8.57
CA GLY A 65 -9.86 6.69 7.69
C GLY A 65 -8.98 7.12 6.53
N LEU A 66 -9.63 7.74 5.54
CA LEU A 66 -9.04 8.27 4.31
C LEU A 66 -9.58 9.66 4.07
N THR A 67 -8.70 10.60 3.74
CA THR A 67 -9.09 12.00 3.50
C THR A 67 -9.69 12.17 2.11
N TRP A 68 -9.07 11.52 1.12
CA TRP A 68 -9.40 11.54 -0.29
C TRP A 68 -9.47 10.12 -0.84
N PRO A 69 -10.47 9.32 -0.44
CA PRO A 69 -10.61 7.94 -0.90
C PRO A 69 -11.09 7.87 -2.35
N PHE A 70 -10.76 6.75 -2.99
CA PHE A 70 -11.22 6.40 -4.32
C PHE A 70 -11.88 5.01 -4.32
N LYS A 71 -12.98 4.88 -5.06
CA LYS A 71 -13.53 3.58 -5.48
C LYS A 71 -12.82 3.15 -6.76
N VAL A 72 -12.25 1.95 -6.72
CA VAL A 72 -11.38 1.42 -7.77
C VAL A 72 -11.88 0.06 -8.22
N SER A 73 -12.26 -0.06 -9.49
CA SER A 73 -12.71 -1.32 -10.09
C SER A 73 -11.72 -1.90 -11.09
N ALA A 74 -10.79 -1.08 -11.58
CA ALA A 74 -9.73 -1.49 -12.49
C ALA A 74 -8.56 -0.48 -12.44
N LEU A 75 -7.40 -0.95 -12.91
CA LEU A 75 -6.16 -0.19 -13.05
C LEU A 75 -5.68 -0.25 -14.50
N LEU A 76 -4.64 0.55 -14.80
CA LEU A 76 -4.12 0.72 -16.18
C LEU A 76 -5.24 1.05 -17.17
N ASP A 77 -6.08 2.02 -16.80
CA ASP A 77 -7.23 2.50 -17.60
C ASP A 77 -8.21 1.39 -18.04
N GLY A 78 -8.44 0.41 -17.17
CA GLY A 78 -9.39 -0.68 -17.41
C GLY A 78 -8.76 -1.96 -17.96
N ALA A 79 -7.47 -1.93 -18.33
CA ALA A 79 -6.77 -3.11 -18.84
C ALA A 79 -6.65 -4.24 -17.81
N VAL A 80 -6.52 -3.88 -16.52
CA VAL A 80 -6.47 -4.85 -15.42
C VAL A 80 -7.63 -4.60 -14.47
N ARG A 81 -8.63 -5.47 -14.51
CA ARG A 81 -9.79 -5.39 -13.63
C ARG A 81 -9.47 -5.90 -12.23
N PHE A 82 -10.33 -5.55 -11.29
CA PHE A 82 -10.44 -6.23 -10.01
C PHE A 82 -11.72 -7.07 -9.99
N ASN A 83 -11.72 -8.12 -9.17
CA ASN A 83 -12.89 -8.96 -8.90
C ASN A 83 -14.03 -8.23 -8.17
N SER A 84 -13.81 -7.01 -7.69
CA SER A 84 -14.81 -6.15 -7.01
C SER A 84 -14.37 -4.68 -7.07
N VAL A 85 -15.15 -3.78 -6.46
CA VAL A 85 -14.79 -2.37 -6.28
C VAL A 85 -14.15 -2.17 -4.91
N TYR A 86 -12.88 -1.74 -4.90
CA TYR A 86 -12.09 -1.55 -3.70
C TYR A 86 -11.98 -0.07 -3.33
N THR A 87 -11.77 0.22 -2.03
CA THR A 87 -11.49 1.57 -1.56
C THR A 87 -10.01 1.72 -1.25
N LEU A 88 -9.35 2.65 -1.93
CA LEU A 88 -7.91 2.90 -1.85
C LEU A 88 -7.63 4.39 -1.74
N ASP A 89 -6.45 4.74 -1.25
CA ASP A 89 -5.93 6.12 -1.35
C ASP A 89 -5.16 6.34 -2.66
N CYS A 90 -4.86 7.61 -2.95
CA CYS A 90 -4.14 8.00 -4.17
C CYS A 90 -2.73 7.34 -4.25
N PRO A 91 -1.88 7.40 -3.20
CA PRO A 91 -0.56 6.75 -3.23
C PRO A 91 -0.62 5.26 -3.56
N MET A 92 -1.57 4.52 -2.97
CA MET A 92 -1.72 3.08 -3.19
C MET A 92 -2.13 2.78 -4.64
N ILE A 93 -3.04 3.58 -5.23
CA ILE A 93 -3.40 3.45 -6.66
C ILE A 93 -2.20 3.69 -7.57
N ALA A 94 -1.43 4.76 -7.31
CA ALA A 94 -0.24 5.08 -8.10
C ALA A 94 0.80 3.93 -8.04
N ALA A 95 1.08 3.43 -6.84
CA ALA A 95 2.03 2.33 -6.65
C ALA A 95 1.56 1.02 -7.31
N LEU A 96 0.25 0.70 -7.25
CA LEU A 96 -0.30 -0.47 -7.95
C LEU A 96 -0.21 -0.33 -9.48
N ASN A 97 -0.48 0.85 -10.05
CA ASN A 97 -0.31 1.09 -11.48
C ASN A 97 1.15 0.92 -11.92
N ALA A 98 2.10 1.48 -11.17
CA ALA A 98 3.53 1.33 -11.45
C ALA A 98 3.95 -0.15 -11.40
N TRP A 99 3.60 -0.85 -10.32
CA TRP A 99 3.89 -2.28 -10.19
C TRP A 99 3.26 -3.12 -11.30
N LEU A 100 2.00 -2.87 -11.66
CA LEU A 100 1.32 -3.58 -12.74
C LEU A 100 2.01 -3.34 -14.09
N GLY A 101 2.27 -2.09 -14.45
CA GLY A 101 2.82 -1.72 -15.74
C GLY A 101 4.30 -2.12 -15.91
N GLU A 102 5.10 -2.01 -14.85
CA GLU A 102 6.55 -2.18 -14.91
C GLU A 102 7.02 -3.58 -14.55
N ILE A 103 6.25 -4.32 -13.73
CA ILE A 103 6.66 -5.63 -13.23
C ILE A 103 5.69 -6.71 -13.71
N VAL A 104 4.41 -6.59 -13.36
CA VAL A 104 3.45 -7.69 -13.54
C VAL A 104 3.21 -7.99 -15.03
N GLN A 105 2.93 -6.95 -15.83
CA GLN A 105 2.66 -7.15 -17.25
C GLN A 105 3.88 -7.65 -18.04
N PRO A 106 5.09 -7.08 -17.88
CA PRO A 106 6.30 -7.64 -18.50
C PRO A 106 6.56 -9.09 -18.09
N ALA A 107 6.38 -9.44 -16.81
CA ALA A 107 6.56 -10.80 -16.33
C ALA A 107 5.54 -11.76 -16.96
N ALA A 108 4.26 -11.38 -17.02
CA ALA A 108 3.22 -12.21 -17.63
C ALA A 108 3.49 -12.45 -19.13
N ARG A 109 3.88 -11.40 -19.88
CA ARG A 109 4.30 -11.54 -21.28
C ARG A 109 5.50 -12.46 -21.45
N ALA A 110 6.54 -12.30 -20.63
CA ALA A 110 7.76 -13.09 -20.75
C ALA A 110 7.54 -14.58 -20.44
N ARG A 111 6.66 -14.88 -19.48
CA ARG A 111 6.41 -16.24 -18.97
C ARG A 111 5.34 -16.97 -19.78
N PHE A 112 4.33 -16.25 -20.26
CA PHE A 112 3.12 -16.85 -20.85
C PHE A 112 2.76 -16.32 -22.23
N GLY A 113 3.38 -15.23 -22.69
CA GLY A 113 2.97 -14.53 -23.91
C GLY A 113 1.60 -13.88 -23.80
N GLN A 114 1.10 -13.66 -22.57
CA GLN A 114 -0.23 -13.12 -22.27
C GLN A 114 -0.13 -11.97 -21.27
N GLU A 115 -1.03 -11.00 -21.39
CA GLU A 115 -1.23 -9.97 -20.36
C GLU A 115 -2.04 -10.54 -19.18
N VAL A 116 -1.85 -9.97 -18.00
CA VAL A 116 -2.82 -10.06 -16.91
C VAL A 116 -4.02 -9.18 -17.27
N ALA A 117 -5.22 -9.75 -17.18
CA ALA A 117 -6.49 -9.07 -17.41
C ALA A 117 -7.26 -8.77 -16.10
N GLU A 118 -6.96 -9.50 -15.01
CA GLU A 118 -7.60 -9.28 -13.71
C GLU A 118 -6.68 -9.64 -12.55
N ILE A 119 -6.80 -8.89 -11.45
CA ILE A 119 -6.30 -9.30 -10.13
C ILE A 119 -7.48 -9.84 -9.31
N ASP A 120 -7.32 -11.06 -8.80
CA ASP A 120 -8.19 -11.62 -7.77
C ASP A 120 -7.71 -11.07 -6.41
N SER A 121 -8.38 -10.02 -5.94
CA SER A 121 -8.04 -9.37 -4.68
C SER A 121 -8.80 -9.99 -3.51
N MET A 122 -8.14 -10.01 -2.34
CA MET A 122 -8.69 -10.52 -1.09
C MET A 122 -9.02 -9.40 -0.09
N GLY A 123 -8.69 -8.15 -0.39
CA GLY A 123 -8.97 -7.04 0.52
C GLY A 123 -8.23 -5.75 0.20
N ALA A 124 -8.88 -4.63 0.55
CA ALA A 124 -8.33 -3.28 0.54
C ALA A 124 -8.73 -2.57 1.85
N TYR A 125 -9.47 -1.45 1.80
CA TYR A 125 -9.93 -0.80 3.03
C TYR A 125 -10.68 -1.73 3.99
N SER A 126 -10.16 -1.85 5.22
CA SER A 126 -10.80 -2.54 6.33
C SER A 126 -10.23 -2.06 7.65
N CYS A 127 -11.05 -1.41 8.47
CA CYS A 127 -10.62 -0.91 9.78
C CYS A 127 -10.49 -2.06 10.79
N ARG A 128 -9.25 -2.56 10.97
CA ARG A 128 -8.90 -3.62 11.91
C ARG A 128 -7.45 -3.52 12.35
N THR A 129 -7.12 -4.17 13.46
CA THR A 129 -5.73 -4.33 13.89
C THR A 129 -4.98 -5.29 12.96
N MET A 130 -3.66 -5.15 12.92
CA MET A 130 -2.79 -6.07 12.17
C MET A 130 -3.05 -7.51 12.59
N ASN A 131 -3.23 -8.39 11.60
CA ASN A 131 -3.56 -9.81 11.80
C ASN A 131 -4.78 -10.06 12.71
N ASN A 132 -5.69 -9.08 12.84
CA ASN A 132 -6.86 -9.12 13.73
C ASN A 132 -6.52 -9.37 15.21
N GLN A 133 -5.31 -8.98 15.64
CA GLN A 133 -4.86 -9.20 17.01
C GLN A 133 -5.39 -8.10 17.93
N PRO A 134 -6.13 -8.43 19.01
CA PRO A 134 -6.64 -7.44 19.96
C PRO A 134 -5.50 -6.61 20.57
N GLY A 135 -5.68 -5.28 20.64
CA GLY A 135 -4.67 -4.36 21.17
C GLY A 135 -3.44 -4.14 20.28
N GLY A 136 -3.38 -4.78 19.10
CA GLY A 136 -2.32 -4.57 18.12
C GLY A 136 -2.39 -3.20 17.45
N ARG A 137 -1.32 -2.85 16.72
CA ARG A 137 -1.31 -1.67 15.84
C ARG A 137 -2.40 -1.79 14.77
N ILE A 138 -2.97 -0.66 14.34
CA ILE A 138 -3.91 -0.64 13.22
C ILE A 138 -3.18 -1.01 11.92
N SER A 139 -3.82 -1.85 11.12
CA SER A 139 -3.31 -2.27 9.81
C SER A 139 -3.38 -1.11 8.80
N GLU A 140 -2.50 -1.15 7.80
CA GLU A 140 -2.53 -0.21 6.68
C GLU A 140 -3.83 -0.28 5.86
N HIS A 141 -4.53 -1.43 5.89
CA HIS A 141 -5.89 -1.54 5.37
C HIS A 141 -6.86 -0.54 6.02
N GLY A 142 -6.67 -0.16 7.28
CA GLY A 142 -7.49 0.83 7.97
C GLY A 142 -7.35 2.25 7.41
N PHE A 143 -6.40 2.47 6.49
CA PHE A 143 -6.13 3.75 5.86
C PHE A 143 -6.22 3.67 4.32
N GLY A 144 -6.73 2.56 3.76
CA GLY A 144 -6.78 2.33 2.31
C GLY A 144 -5.41 2.30 1.63
N ASN A 145 -4.35 2.10 2.43
CA ASN A 145 -2.94 2.15 2.06
C ASN A 145 -2.32 0.75 2.00
N ALA A 146 -3.16 -0.27 1.76
CA ALA A 146 -2.76 -1.66 1.62
C ALA A 146 -3.71 -2.44 0.71
N PHE A 147 -3.19 -3.50 0.11
CA PHE A 147 -3.91 -4.37 -0.82
C PHE A 147 -3.46 -5.82 -0.70
N ASP A 148 -4.41 -6.75 -0.65
CA ASP A 148 -4.17 -8.19 -0.60
C ASP A 148 -4.49 -8.81 -1.96
N ILE A 149 -3.52 -9.51 -2.55
CA ILE A 149 -3.62 -10.17 -3.86
C ILE A 149 -3.67 -11.68 -3.63
N GLY A 150 -4.77 -12.33 -4.01
CA GLY A 150 -4.95 -13.78 -3.96
C GLY A 150 -4.56 -14.50 -5.26
N GLY A 151 -4.55 -13.79 -6.38
CA GLY A 151 -4.18 -14.35 -7.67
C GLY A 151 -4.34 -13.39 -8.85
N PHE A 152 -4.15 -13.92 -10.05
CA PHE A 152 -4.25 -13.22 -11.32
C PHE A 152 -5.04 -14.06 -12.33
N ARG A 153 -5.73 -13.39 -13.25
CA ARG A 153 -6.25 -14.01 -14.46
C ARG A 153 -5.60 -13.39 -15.68
N LEU A 154 -5.10 -14.22 -16.58
CA LEU A 154 -4.52 -13.78 -17.85
C LEU A 154 -5.60 -13.55 -18.91
N ALA A 155 -5.24 -12.86 -19.99
CA ALA A 155 -6.12 -12.55 -21.12
C ALA A 155 -6.66 -13.80 -21.84
N ASP A 156 -5.92 -14.92 -21.80
CA ASP A 156 -6.35 -16.23 -22.34
C ASP A 156 -7.31 -17.00 -21.40
N GLY A 157 -7.65 -16.41 -20.24
CA GLY A 157 -8.51 -17.02 -19.23
C GLY A 157 -7.77 -17.89 -18.20
N ARG A 158 -6.44 -18.06 -18.31
CA ARG A 158 -5.66 -18.80 -17.32
C ARG A 158 -5.74 -18.14 -15.95
N GLU A 159 -6.06 -18.93 -14.94
CA GLU A 159 -6.08 -18.50 -13.54
C GLU A 159 -4.80 -18.93 -12.82
N ILE A 160 -4.14 -17.97 -12.20
CA ILE A 160 -2.96 -18.15 -11.35
C ILE A 160 -3.37 -17.80 -9.92
N SER A 161 -3.36 -18.77 -9.02
CA SER A 161 -3.74 -18.61 -7.63
C SER A 161 -2.51 -18.68 -6.73
N ILE A 162 -2.30 -17.70 -5.85
CA ILE A 162 -1.12 -17.67 -4.98
C ILE A 162 -1.12 -18.87 -4.03
N VAL A 163 -2.22 -19.16 -3.34
CA VAL A 163 -2.27 -20.28 -2.38
C VAL A 163 -1.94 -21.64 -3.00
N ARG A 164 -2.28 -21.84 -4.28
CA ARG A 164 -2.06 -23.10 -5.00
C ARG A 164 -0.72 -23.09 -5.71
N ASP A 165 -0.51 -22.09 -6.54
CA ASP A 165 0.54 -22.10 -7.57
C ASP A 165 1.88 -21.63 -7.05
N TRP A 166 1.94 -20.98 -5.88
CA TRP A 166 3.20 -20.58 -5.25
C TRP A 166 4.17 -21.76 -5.06
N THR A 167 3.63 -22.96 -4.79
CA THR A 167 4.43 -24.18 -4.64
C THR A 167 4.11 -25.25 -5.68
N ARG A 168 2.86 -25.34 -6.15
CA ARG A 168 2.39 -26.43 -7.03
C ARG A 168 2.19 -26.01 -8.48
N GLY A 169 2.36 -24.73 -8.81
CA GLY A 169 2.30 -24.25 -10.19
C GLY A 169 3.43 -24.85 -11.01
N ASP A 170 3.30 -24.84 -12.34
CA ASP A 170 4.42 -25.15 -13.23
C ASP A 170 5.58 -24.14 -13.06
N ASP A 171 6.72 -24.43 -13.68
CA ASP A 171 7.94 -23.63 -13.52
C ASP A 171 7.75 -22.16 -13.94
N GLN A 172 6.98 -21.89 -15.00
CA GLN A 172 6.72 -20.52 -15.44
C GLN A 172 5.77 -19.81 -14.49
N THR A 173 4.75 -20.51 -13.98
CA THR A 173 3.80 -19.96 -12.99
C THR A 173 4.49 -19.62 -11.68
N ARG A 174 5.34 -20.51 -11.15
CA ARG A 174 6.12 -20.22 -9.94
C ARG A 174 7.08 -19.06 -10.16
N ALA A 175 7.78 -19.03 -11.29
CA ALA A 175 8.71 -17.95 -11.60
C ALA A 175 7.99 -16.60 -11.77
N PHE A 176 6.82 -16.58 -12.41
CA PHE A 176 5.98 -15.38 -12.50
C PHE A 176 5.62 -14.84 -11.11
N LEU A 177 5.14 -15.70 -10.20
CA LEU A 177 4.79 -15.28 -8.83
C LEU A 177 6.00 -14.77 -8.04
N GLN A 178 7.18 -15.35 -8.25
CA GLN A 178 8.43 -14.90 -7.65
C GLN A 178 8.86 -13.53 -8.19
N ASP A 179 8.83 -13.34 -9.52
CA ASP A 179 9.17 -12.08 -10.18
C ASP A 179 8.23 -10.95 -9.72
N VAL A 180 6.93 -11.25 -9.65
CA VAL A 180 5.87 -10.34 -9.19
C VAL A 180 6.06 -9.92 -7.73
N HIS A 181 6.35 -10.86 -6.84
CA HIS A 181 6.64 -10.57 -5.42
C HIS A 181 7.94 -9.79 -5.24
N ALA A 182 9.03 -10.23 -5.89
CA ALA A 182 10.32 -9.56 -5.80
C ALA A 182 10.27 -8.13 -6.34
N GLY A 183 9.63 -7.91 -7.49
CA GLY A 183 9.44 -6.58 -8.05
C GLY A 183 8.52 -5.69 -7.21
N ALA A 184 7.54 -6.27 -6.50
CA ALA A 184 6.73 -5.52 -5.53
C ALA A 184 7.60 -4.91 -4.43
N CYS A 185 8.67 -5.58 -3.98
CA CYS A 185 9.55 -5.06 -2.92
C CYS A 185 10.28 -3.76 -3.29
N GLY A 186 10.43 -3.46 -4.59
CA GLY A 186 10.94 -2.18 -5.08
C GLY A 186 9.88 -1.06 -5.09
N GLN A 187 8.60 -1.42 -5.17
CA GLN A 187 7.48 -0.48 -5.31
C GLN A 187 6.84 -0.13 -3.96
N PHE A 188 6.69 -1.13 -3.08
CA PHE A 188 6.01 -0.99 -1.79
C PHE A 188 7.00 -0.98 -0.62
N THR A 189 6.60 -0.41 0.52
CA THR A 189 7.44 -0.40 1.72
C THR A 189 7.26 -1.66 2.55
N THR A 190 6.14 -2.36 2.39
CA THR A 190 5.91 -3.70 2.94
C THR A 190 5.40 -4.63 1.86
N VAL A 191 6.00 -5.81 1.74
CA VAL A 191 5.54 -6.91 0.89
C VAL A 191 5.66 -8.20 1.69
N LEU A 192 4.54 -8.88 1.91
CA LEU A 192 4.47 -10.13 2.65
C LEU A 192 3.75 -11.17 1.79
N GLY A 193 4.47 -12.20 1.35
CA GLY A 193 3.92 -13.32 0.58
C GLY A 193 3.99 -14.66 1.33
N PRO A 194 3.62 -15.77 0.66
CA PRO A 194 3.71 -17.09 1.26
C PRO A 194 5.15 -17.40 1.70
N GLY A 195 5.30 -17.79 2.96
CA GLY A 195 6.60 -17.96 3.62
C GLY A 195 7.03 -16.80 4.53
N ALA A 196 6.33 -15.65 4.50
CA ALA A 196 6.60 -14.55 5.43
C ALA A 196 6.13 -14.86 6.86
N ASN A 197 4.90 -15.37 7.00
CA ASN A 197 4.30 -15.90 8.23
C ASN A 197 2.97 -16.59 7.90
N ILE A 198 2.30 -17.14 8.92
CA ILE A 198 1.02 -17.88 8.77
C ILE A 198 -0.15 -17.02 8.26
N PHE A 199 -0.14 -15.70 8.44
CA PHE A 199 -1.24 -14.84 7.98
C PHE A 199 -1.17 -14.54 6.48
N HIS A 200 -0.01 -14.74 5.85
CA HIS A 200 0.25 -14.40 4.44
C HIS A 200 0.53 -15.64 3.58
N TYR A 201 0.06 -16.81 4.00
CA TYR A 201 0.33 -18.07 3.30
C TYR A 201 -0.43 -18.22 1.98
N ASN A 202 -1.52 -17.46 1.80
CA ASN A 202 -2.45 -17.60 0.68
C ASN A 202 -2.54 -16.36 -0.22
N HIS A 203 -1.82 -15.29 0.09
CA HIS A 203 -1.85 -14.03 -0.66
C HIS A 203 -0.52 -13.29 -0.58
N ILE A 204 -0.33 -12.33 -1.46
CA ILE A 204 0.69 -11.29 -1.34
C ILE A 204 0.01 -10.05 -0.77
N HIS A 205 0.45 -9.60 0.39
CA HIS A 205 0.06 -8.33 0.99
C HIS A 205 1.09 -7.27 0.60
N VAL A 206 0.59 -6.11 0.16
CA VAL A 206 1.40 -4.92 -0.11
C VAL A 206 0.88 -3.71 0.65
N ASP A 207 1.77 -2.90 1.22
CA ASP A 207 1.41 -1.64 1.86
C ASP A 207 2.50 -0.56 1.71
N LEU A 208 2.13 0.69 2.00
CA LEU A 208 3.04 1.85 2.02
C LEU A 208 3.25 2.39 3.44
N ALA A 209 3.32 1.51 4.45
CA ALA A 209 3.63 1.91 5.83
C ALA A 209 4.99 2.61 5.94
N LEU A 210 5.05 3.60 6.83
CA LEU A 210 6.30 4.27 7.18
C LEU A 210 7.03 3.49 8.29
N HIS A 211 8.21 2.94 7.98
CA HIS A 211 9.04 2.14 8.91
C HIS A 211 10.30 2.87 9.41
N GLY A 212 10.43 4.16 9.12
CA GLY A 212 11.66 4.94 9.35
C GLY A 212 12.66 4.79 8.21
N ASN A 213 13.90 5.22 8.43
CA ASN A 213 14.96 5.27 7.41
C ASN A 213 16.15 4.37 7.78
N THR A 214 16.92 3.97 6.76
CA THR A 214 18.24 3.37 6.81
C THR A 214 19.23 4.28 6.07
N SER A 215 20.52 3.94 6.09
CA SER A 215 21.57 4.62 5.31
C SER A 215 21.32 4.58 3.79
N ALA A 216 20.54 3.60 3.31
CA ALA A 216 20.19 3.44 1.89
C ALA A 216 18.81 4.02 1.52
N GLY A 217 18.12 4.69 2.45
CA GLY A 217 16.80 5.30 2.24
C GLY A 217 15.71 4.73 3.15
N PRO A 218 14.42 4.89 2.80
CA PRO A 218 13.30 4.33 3.55
C PRO A 218 13.48 2.85 3.90
N ARG A 219 13.25 2.49 5.16
CA ARG A 219 13.25 1.08 5.59
C ARG A 219 12.09 0.36 4.91
N ARG A 220 12.38 -0.79 4.30
CA ARG A 220 11.40 -1.66 3.66
C ARG A 220 11.36 -3.03 4.32
N ILE A 221 10.20 -3.66 4.27
CA ILE A 221 9.96 -5.02 4.73
C ILE A 221 9.58 -5.85 3.50
N CYS A 222 10.49 -6.71 3.05
CA CYS A 222 10.24 -7.64 1.95
C CYS A 222 10.41 -9.07 2.47
N ARG A 223 9.31 -9.83 2.55
CA ARG A 223 9.33 -11.22 3.03
C ARG A 223 8.40 -12.12 2.21
N PRO A 224 8.79 -13.39 1.95
CA PRO A 224 10.15 -13.89 2.09
C PRO A 224 11.11 -13.16 1.15
N LEU A 225 12.41 -13.15 1.47
CA LEU A 225 13.41 -12.72 0.50
C LEU A 225 13.57 -13.85 -0.51
N LEU A 226 13.09 -13.63 -1.73
CA LEU A 226 13.25 -14.57 -2.83
C LEU A 226 14.57 -14.29 -3.56
N PRO A 227 15.26 -15.33 -4.06
CA PRO A 227 16.43 -15.13 -4.91
C PRO A 227 16.06 -14.29 -6.13
N SER A 228 16.80 -13.21 -6.39
CA SER A 228 16.61 -12.41 -7.60
C SER A 228 16.95 -13.26 -8.83
N THR A 229 15.96 -13.45 -9.70
CA THR A 229 16.11 -14.06 -11.04
C THR A 229 16.57 -13.03 -12.08
N THR A 230 16.48 -11.73 -11.77
CA THR A 230 16.97 -10.64 -12.61
C THR A 230 18.50 -10.69 -12.65
N PRO A 231 19.13 -10.71 -13.84
CA PRO A 231 20.57 -10.58 -13.97
C PRO A 231 21.06 -9.33 -13.23
N GLU A 232 22.15 -9.47 -12.47
CA GLU A 232 22.82 -8.32 -11.86
C GLU A 232 23.14 -7.30 -12.96
N PRO A 233 22.90 -6.00 -12.74
CA PRO A 233 23.28 -4.99 -13.72
C PRO A 233 24.75 -5.15 -14.11
N PRO A 234 25.14 -4.83 -15.36
CA PRO A 234 26.52 -4.94 -15.79
C PRO A 234 27.43 -4.23 -14.80
N ARG A 235 28.42 -4.94 -14.28
CA ARG A 235 29.41 -4.35 -13.37
C ARG A 235 30.00 -3.13 -14.04
N ASP A 236 29.94 -2.00 -13.35
CA ASP A 236 30.49 -0.70 -13.78
C ASP A 236 32.03 -0.68 -13.88
N GLY A 237 32.67 -1.80 -13.56
CA GLY A 237 34.13 -1.94 -13.55
C GLY A 237 34.77 -1.23 -12.34
N LEU A 238 33.98 -0.71 -11.40
CA LEU A 238 34.51 -0.18 -10.17
C LEU A 238 35.01 -1.33 -9.28
N PRO A 239 36.08 -1.11 -8.51
CA PRO A 239 36.48 -2.04 -7.47
C PRO A 239 35.30 -2.27 -6.51
N ASN A 240 35.15 -3.50 -6.02
CA ASN A 240 34.23 -3.76 -4.92
C ASN A 240 34.54 -2.75 -3.80
N PRO A 241 33.51 -2.18 -3.14
CA PRO A 241 33.75 -1.36 -1.97
C PRO A 241 34.61 -2.16 -0.98
N PRO A 242 35.61 -1.52 -0.35
CA PRO A 242 36.45 -2.21 0.61
C PRO A 242 35.57 -2.85 1.68
N GLU A 243 35.93 -4.04 2.13
CA GLU A 243 35.30 -4.66 3.30
C GLU A 243 35.49 -3.68 4.45
N ILE A 244 34.39 -3.05 4.87
CA ILE A 244 34.39 -2.16 6.03
C ILE A 244 34.46 -3.10 7.23
N GLU A 245 35.65 -3.24 7.82
CA GLU A 245 35.80 -3.88 9.12
C GLU A 245 34.84 -3.21 10.10
N GLU A 246 34.10 -4.01 10.87
CA GLU A 246 33.02 -3.60 11.75
C GLU A 246 33.41 -2.39 12.62
N ASP A 247 32.53 -1.38 12.62
CA ASP A 247 32.72 -0.09 13.29
C ASP A 247 33.28 -0.24 14.71
N VAL A 248 34.39 0.45 14.96
CA VAL A 248 34.87 0.76 16.30
C VAL A 248 33.78 1.58 16.98
N ASP A 249 33.16 1.00 18.01
CA ASP A 249 32.05 1.59 18.77
C ASP A 249 32.48 2.90 19.46
N ILE A 250 32.25 4.04 18.80
CA ILE A 250 32.52 5.39 19.34
C ILE A 250 31.66 5.66 20.61
N ALA A 251 30.69 4.81 20.95
CA ALA A 251 29.92 4.92 22.19
C ALA A 251 30.62 4.34 23.44
N GLN A 252 31.77 3.67 23.30
CA GLN A 252 32.53 3.11 24.44
C GLN A 252 33.80 3.87 24.84
N ALA A 253 34.10 5.00 24.21
CA ALA A 253 35.18 5.87 24.68
C ALA A 253 34.74 6.63 25.95
N GLY A 254 35.04 6.05 27.12
CA GLY A 254 34.94 6.74 28.40
C GLY A 254 35.73 8.06 28.35
N HIS A 255 35.03 9.18 28.53
CA HIS A 255 35.66 10.48 28.66
C HIS A 255 36.55 10.52 29.92
N PRO A 256 37.82 10.97 29.82
CA PRO A 256 38.57 11.37 31.01
C PRO A 256 37.92 12.61 31.64
N PRO A 257 38.03 12.80 32.97
CA PRO A 257 37.34 13.87 33.66
C PRO A 257 38.05 15.20 33.40
N GLY A 258 37.38 16.11 32.70
CA GLY A 258 37.84 17.48 32.56
C GLY A 258 37.65 18.02 31.16
N ASP A 259 36.41 18.26 30.75
CA ASP A 259 36.10 19.46 30.00
C ASP A 259 34.60 19.76 30.11
N THR A 260 34.31 20.85 30.83
CA THR A 260 33.01 21.48 30.88
C THR A 260 32.74 22.13 29.53
N LEU A 261 31.66 21.76 28.83
CA LEU A 261 30.96 22.68 27.94
C LEU A 261 29.47 22.30 27.78
N ALA A 262 28.66 23.11 28.45
CA ALA A 262 27.29 23.53 28.12
C ALA A 262 26.22 22.45 27.86
N VAL A 263 25.52 22.13 28.95
CA VAL A 263 24.07 21.90 28.93
C VAL A 263 23.37 23.14 28.34
N HIS A 264 22.73 22.99 27.18
CA HIS A 264 21.60 23.86 26.81
C HIS A 264 20.32 23.04 26.78
N VAL A 265 19.45 23.36 27.73
CA VAL A 265 18.05 22.97 27.83
C VAL A 265 17.24 23.70 26.76
N GLY A 266 16.29 23.01 26.11
CA GLY A 266 15.28 23.65 25.26
C GLY A 266 14.19 22.69 24.74
N PRO A 267 12.91 22.88 25.11
CA PRO A 267 11.76 22.09 24.68
C PRO A 267 11.16 22.62 23.36
N GLY A 268 10.57 21.76 22.52
CA GLY A 268 9.94 22.21 21.27
C GLY A 268 9.09 21.12 20.58
N PRO A 269 8.11 21.52 19.75
CA PRO A 269 7.21 20.60 19.07
C PRO A 269 8.02 19.70 18.14
N ALA A 270 7.65 18.43 18.05
CA ALA A 270 8.18 17.55 17.01
C ALA A 270 8.02 18.26 15.65
N PRO A 271 9.08 18.36 14.83
CA PRO A 271 8.96 19.00 13.54
C PRO A 271 7.87 18.29 12.72
N PRO A 272 7.08 19.00 11.91
CA PRO A 272 6.19 18.35 10.96
C PRO A 272 7.08 17.43 10.09
N ALA A 273 6.87 16.13 10.23
CA ALA A 273 7.60 15.12 9.48
C ALA A 273 7.08 15.16 8.04
N ARG A 274 7.57 16.12 7.26
CA ARG A 274 7.33 16.19 5.82
C ARG A 274 7.73 14.85 5.24
N ILE A 275 6.80 14.17 4.57
CA ILE A 275 7.11 12.95 3.85
C ILE A 275 8.20 13.26 2.83
N PRO A 276 9.36 12.57 2.89
CA PRO A 276 10.40 12.73 1.89
C PRO A 276 9.87 12.43 0.48
N ASP A 277 10.24 13.27 -0.51
CA ASP A 277 9.78 13.13 -1.90
C ASP A 277 10.09 11.74 -2.49
N VAL A 278 11.08 11.02 -1.93
CA VAL A 278 11.44 9.64 -2.31
C VAL A 278 10.32 8.61 -2.13
N TYR A 279 9.36 8.86 -1.22
CA TYR A 279 8.18 8.00 -1.09
C TYR A 279 7.23 8.13 -2.29
N PHE A 280 7.18 9.29 -2.93
CA PHE A 280 6.38 9.51 -4.15
C PHE A 280 7.18 9.19 -5.42
N ALA A 281 8.49 9.44 -5.42
CA ALA A 281 9.35 9.15 -6.56
C ALA A 281 9.42 7.64 -6.88
N ALA A 282 9.28 6.76 -5.89
CA ALA A 282 9.17 5.32 -6.13
C ALA A 282 7.89 4.95 -6.90
N ALA A 283 6.77 5.62 -6.61
CA ALA A 283 5.49 5.40 -7.31
C ALA A 283 5.38 6.13 -8.67
N ALA A 284 6.32 7.03 -8.99
CA ALA A 284 6.25 7.91 -10.15
C ALA A 284 7.26 7.57 -11.27
N ARG A 285 7.97 6.43 -11.21
CA ARG A 285 8.96 6.03 -12.23
C ARG A 285 8.31 5.49 -13.50
N VAL A 286 7.52 6.29 -14.20
CA VAL A 286 6.97 5.95 -15.52
C VAL A 286 8.11 5.64 -16.51
N PRO A 287 8.21 4.43 -17.10
CA PRO A 287 9.18 4.15 -18.14
C PRO A 287 8.86 4.93 -19.41
N SER A 288 9.89 5.28 -20.18
CA SER A 288 9.74 6.07 -21.41
C SER A 288 8.84 5.38 -22.45
N ALA A 289 8.03 6.19 -23.13
CA ALA A 289 7.03 5.82 -24.14
C ALA A 289 7.60 5.20 -25.43
N ARG A 290 8.10 3.96 -25.38
CA ARG A 290 8.43 3.17 -26.58
C ARG A 290 7.98 1.71 -26.43
N ALA A 291 6.67 1.49 -26.50
CA ALA A 291 6.02 0.32 -27.11
C ALA A 291 4.55 0.33 -26.70
N TYR A 292 3.72 1.15 -27.35
CA TYR A 292 2.27 0.98 -27.25
C TYR A 292 1.82 -0.06 -28.27
N ALA A 293 1.13 -1.08 -27.76
CA ALA A 293 0.22 -1.93 -28.52
C ALA A 293 -0.87 -1.08 -29.20
N PRO A 294 -1.56 -1.58 -30.25
CA PRO A 294 -2.61 -0.84 -30.94
C PRO A 294 -3.65 -0.26 -29.99
N VAL A 295 -4.11 0.95 -30.34
CA VAL A 295 -5.14 1.70 -29.61
C VAL A 295 -6.37 0.79 -29.40
N PRO A 296 -6.79 0.52 -28.16
CA PRO A 296 -8.01 -0.23 -27.91
C PRO A 296 -9.22 0.53 -28.49
N PRO A 297 -10.27 -0.19 -28.92
CA PRO A 297 -11.49 0.44 -29.42
C PRO A 297 -12.07 1.41 -28.39
N GLU A 298 -12.73 2.47 -28.85
CA GLU A 298 -13.32 3.47 -27.95
C GLU A 298 -14.25 2.79 -26.92
N PRO A 299 -14.15 3.17 -25.63
CA PRO A 299 -15.00 2.60 -24.60
C PRO A 299 -16.45 2.91 -24.91
N VAL A 300 -17.28 1.86 -24.87
CA VAL A 300 -18.72 1.97 -25.03
C VAL A 300 -19.27 2.90 -23.94
N ARG A 301 -20.00 3.96 -24.32
CA ARG A 301 -20.67 4.86 -23.36
C ARG A 301 -21.77 4.09 -22.64
N GLY A 302 -22.03 4.39 -21.37
CA GLY A 302 -23.01 3.67 -20.57
C GLY A 302 -23.30 4.32 -19.23
N SER A 303 -24.33 3.83 -18.55
CA SER A 303 -24.71 4.26 -17.21
C SER A 303 -24.59 3.10 -16.22
N LEU A 304 -24.28 3.41 -14.96
CA LEU A 304 -24.27 2.43 -13.88
C LEU A 304 -25.65 2.41 -13.22
N ARG A 305 -26.22 1.21 -13.09
CA ARG A 305 -27.41 0.98 -12.27
C ARG A 305 -27.07 1.14 -10.78
N GLU A 306 -28.10 1.33 -9.96
CA GLU A 306 -27.96 1.41 -8.49
C GLU A 306 -27.37 0.13 -7.87
N ASP A 307 -27.49 -1.01 -8.57
CA ASP A 307 -26.89 -2.31 -8.22
C ASP A 307 -25.42 -2.45 -8.66
N GLY A 308 -24.86 -1.43 -9.30
CA GLY A 308 -23.48 -1.41 -9.80
C GLY A 308 -23.28 -2.08 -11.16
N ALA A 309 -24.34 -2.59 -11.81
CA ALA A 309 -24.23 -3.15 -13.16
C ALA A 309 -24.10 -2.05 -14.22
N PHE A 310 -23.11 -2.19 -15.11
CA PHE A 310 -22.91 -1.29 -16.25
C PHE A 310 -23.92 -1.59 -17.36
N VAL A 311 -24.64 -0.56 -17.81
CA VAL A 311 -25.61 -0.61 -18.90
C VAL A 311 -25.08 0.23 -20.07
N PRO A 312 -24.68 -0.40 -21.19
CA PRO A 312 -24.14 0.31 -22.34
C PRO A 312 -25.24 1.11 -23.10
N GLU A 313 -24.90 2.26 -23.68
CA GLU A 313 -25.78 3.19 -24.44
C GLU A 313 -25.94 2.78 -25.91
N GLY A 314 -27.07 2.21 -26.31
CA GLY A 314 -27.28 1.77 -27.70
C GLY A 314 -28.30 0.64 -27.80
N ARG A 315 -28.60 0.16 -29.01
CA ARG A 315 -29.47 -1.01 -29.17
C ARG A 315 -28.66 -2.29 -28.98
N PRO A 316 -29.27 -3.37 -28.46
CA PRO A 316 -28.60 -4.67 -28.32
C PRO A 316 -27.89 -5.19 -29.57
N SER A 317 -28.36 -4.80 -30.76
CA SER A 317 -27.78 -5.13 -32.07
C SER A 317 -26.47 -4.43 -32.39
N ASP A 318 -26.15 -3.35 -31.68
CA ASP A 318 -24.98 -2.51 -31.91
C ASP A 318 -23.78 -2.98 -31.06
N TRP A 319 -23.99 -4.01 -30.24
CA TRP A 319 -22.98 -4.65 -29.41
C TRP A 319 -22.47 -5.90 -30.11
N ASP A 320 -21.19 -5.91 -30.48
CA ASP A 320 -20.48 -7.15 -30.86
C ASP A 320 -20.27 -8.01 -29.61
N LEU A 321 -21.36 -8.60 -29.10
CA LEU A 321 -21.32 -9.60 -28.04
C LEU A 321 -20.90 -10.93 -28.67
N PRO A 322 -19.79 -11.56 -28.25
CA PRO A 322 -19.54 -12.95 -28.60
C PRO A 322 -20.73 -13.79 -28.09
N PRO A 323 -21.20 -14.77 -28.88
CA PRO A 323 -22.40 -15.54 -28.53
C PRO A 323 -22.21 -16.19 -27.16
N SER A 324 -23.11 -15.85 -26.23
CA SER A 324 -23.21 -16.53 -24.95
C SER A 324 -23.38 -18.03 -25.19
N SER A 325 -22.51 -18.82 -24.58
CA SER A 325 -22.56 -20.29 -24.59
C SER A 325 -23.97 -20.82 -24.33
N PRO A 326 -24.38 -21.93 -24.99
CA PRO A 326 -25.74 -22.45 -24.89
C PRO A 326 -25.96 -23.10 -23.53
N GLY A 327 -27.17 -22.93 -23.02
CA GLY A 327 -27.52 -23.25 -21.63
C GLY A 327 -27.39 -24.71 -21.22
N ARG A 328 -27.33 -24.88 -19.90
CA ARG A 328 -28.06 -25.89 -19.15
C ARG A 328 -28.16 -25.48 -17.69
#